data_AF-A0A0F9K5R6-F1
#
_entry.id   AF-A0A0F9K5R6-F1
#
_cell.length_a   1.000
_cell.length_b   1.000
_cell.length_c   1.000
_cell.angle_alpha   90.00
_cell.angle_beta   90.00
_cell.angle_gamma   90.00
#
_symmetry.space_group_name_H-M   'P 1'
#
loop_
_entity.id
_entity.type
_entity.pdbx_description
1 polymer ?
#
loop_
_entity_poly.entity_id
_entity_poly.type
_entity_poly.pdbx_seq_one_letter_code
_entity_poly.pdbx_strand_id
1 'polypeptide(L)'
;MRVYLCGPMTGETYKQATEWRNEVAAKLYDFDIDPIDPLRGKAFLEVDGVLGNTNGRSPLESAAGIVTRDYWDVHRCDVLLVNFLNAKIVSIGSCFEIAWAYQRRIPIVIVMEEHGNIHDNCFIDICSGGFRVTTLDAAIELIERMS
;
A
#
# COMPACT_ATOMS: atom_id res chain seq x y z
N MET A 1 15.77 -6.95 -1.14
CA MET A 1 14.37 -7.27 -0.73
C MET A 1 13.41 -6.36 -1.47
N ARG A 2 12.16 -6.76 -1.73
CA ARG A 2 11.11 -5.93 -2.35
C ARG A 2 9.95 -5.63 -1.41
N VAL A 3 9.56 -4.37 -1.30
CA VAL A 3 8.46 -3.94 -0.41
C VAL A 3 7.35 -3.28 -1.23
N TYR A 4 6.13 -3.77 -1.16
CA TYR A 4 4.99 -3.14 -1.85
C TYR A 4 4.31 -2.09 -0.95
N LEU A 5 4.11 -0.87 -1.49
CA LEU A 5 3.62 0.30 -0.74
C LEU A 5 2.09 0.45 -0.84
N CYS A 6 1.38 -0.39 -0.08
CA CYS A 6 -0.07 -0.42 0.00
C CYS A 6 -0.64 0.76 0.83
N GLY A 7 -1.77 1.30 0.41
CA GLY A 7 -2.51 2.32 1.17
C GLY A 7 -3.61 2.99 0.35
N PRO A 8 -4.47 3.81 0.98
CA PRO A 8 -5.58 4.49 0.33
C PRO A 8 -5.17 5.28 -0.92
N MET A 9 -6.10 5.33 -1.88
CA MET A 9 -6.00 6.16 -3.09
C MET A 9 -7.33 6.86 -3.37
N THR A 10 -8.43 6.13 -3.32
CA THR A 10 -9.77 6.70 -3.56
C THR A 10 -10.03 7.87 -2.60
N GLY A 11 -10.38 9.04 -3.14
CA GLY A 11 -10.68 10.23 -2.36
C GLY A 11 -9.46 11.02 -1.88
N GLU A 12 -8.24 10.53 -2.15
CA GLU A 12 -7.00 11.28 -1.91
C GLU A 12 -6.61 12.07 -3.16
N THR A 13 -5.91 13.19 -2.97
CA THR A 13 -5.19 13.86 -4.07
C THR A 13 -3.96 13.04 -4.49
N TYR A 14 -3.47 13.27 -5.71
CA TYR A 14 -2.23 12.62 -6.18
C TYR A 14 -1.06 12.89 -5.21
N LYS A 15 -0.96 14.13 -4.70
CA LYS A 15 0.04 14.51 -3.70
C LYS A 15 -0.09 13.66 -2.42
N GLN A 16 -1.27 13.61 -1.81
CA GLN A 16 -1.48 12.86 -0.56
C GLN A 16 -1.13 11.38 -0.71
N ALA A 17 -1.45 10.79 -1.86
CA ALA A 17 -1.12 9.40 -2.11
C ALA A 17 0.38 9.20 -2.39
N THR A 18 1.07 10.12 -3.06
CA THR A 18 2.48 9.92 -3.45
C THR A 18 3.50 10.39 -2.43
N GLU A 19 3.21 11.42 -1.63
CA GLU A 19 4.20 12.08 -0.77
C GLU A 19 4.82 11.10 0.25
N TRP A 20 4.00 10.40 1.02
CA TRP A 20 4.50 9.41 1.99
C TRP A 20 5.21 8.23 1.29
N ARG A 21 4.75 7.82 0.10
CA ARG A 21 5.37 6.73 -0.67
C ARG A 21 6.78 7.10 -1.10
N ASN A 22 6.96 8.34 -1.57
CA ASN A 22 8.26 8.87 -1.96
C ASN A 22 9.21 8.98 -0.75
N GLU A 23 8.72 9.46 0.39
CA GLU A 23 9.49 9.55 1.63
C GLU A 23 9.95 8.17 2.13
N VAL A 24 9.03 7.20 2.16
CA VAL A 24 9.34 5.81 2.55
C VAL A 24 10.29 5.18 1.54
N ALA A 25 10.05 5.36 0.24
CA ALA A 25 10.91 4.80 -0.81
C ALA A 25 12.35 5.31 -0.69
N ALA A 26 12.55 6.61 -0.48
CA ALA A 26 13.88 7.21 -0.28
C ALA A 26 14.63 6.54 0.87
N LYS A 27 13.97 6.35 2.03
CA LYS A 27 14.57 5.69 3.19
C LYS A 27 14.83 4.21 2.96
N LEU A 28 13.95 3.50 2.27
CA LEU A 28 14.15 2.08 1.94
C LEU A 28 15.35 1.86 1.01
N TYR A 29 15.60 2.78 0.07
CA TYR A 29 16.77 2.70 -0.80
C TYR A 29 18.11 2.80 -0.03
N ASP A 30 18.15 3.52 1.10
CA ASP A 30 19.35 3.59 1.95
C ASP A 30 19.74 2.21 2.52
N PHE A 31 18.81 1.25 2.52
CA PHE A 31 19.00 -0.12 3.00
C PHE A 31 19.04 -1.18 1.88
N ASP A 32 19.18 -0.77 0.59
CA ASP A 32 19.13 -1.68 -0.57
C ASP A 32 17.79 -2.48 -0.67
N ILE A 33 16.71 -1.84 -0.25
CA ILE A 33 15.34 -2.37 -0.33
C ILE A 33 14.61 -1.68 -1.49
N ASP A 34 14.05 -2.47 -2.41
CA ASP A 34 13.38 -2.02 -3.64
C ASP A 34 11.87 -1.81 -3.39
N PRO A 35 11.38 -0.56 -3.30
CA PRO A 35 9.97 -0.27 -3.10
C PRO A 35 9.17 -0.39 -4.41
N ILE A 36 8.04 -1.08 -4.34
CA ILE A 36 7.07 -1.18 -5.43
C ILE A 36 5.91 -0.23 -5.13
N ASP A 37 5.91 0.93 -5.82
CA ASP A 37 4.81 1.88 -5.73
C ASP A 37 3.63 1.45 -6.63
N PRO A 38 2.42 1.22 -6.09
CA PRO A 38 1.24 0.92 -6.88
C PRO A 38 0.80 2.05 -7.82
N LEU A 39 1.21 3.31 -7.61
CA LEU A 39 0.96 4.45 -8.51
C LEU A 39 1.95 4.54 -9.67
N ARG A 40 2.99 3.70 -9.73
CA ARG A 40 3.94 3.65 -10.84
C ARG A 40 3.22 3.56 -12.18
N GLY A 41 3.43 4.53 -13.07
CA GLY A 41 2.77 4.57 -14.38
C GLY A 41 1.24 4.73 -14.34
N LYS A 42 0.66 5.20 -13.21
CA LYS A 42 -0.78 5.47 -13.04
C LYS A 42 -1.11 6.96 -12.93
N ALA A 43 -0.30 7.84 -13.52
CA ALA A 43 -0.58 9.28 -13.55
C ALA A 43 -1.98 9.61 -14.14
N PHE A 44 -2.54 8.72 -14.98
CA PHE A 44 -3.88 8.82 -15.55
C PHE A 44 -5.04 8.74 -14.54
N LEU A 45 -4.80 8.30 -13.30
CA LEU A 45 -5.84 8.23 -12.26
C LEU A 45 -6.15 9.59 -11.64
N GLU A 46 -5.28 10.58 -11.83
CA GLU A 46 -5.55 11.95 -11.39
C GLU A 46 -6.62 12.57 -12.29
N VAL A 47 -7.82 12.76 -11.72
CA VAL A 47 -8.96 13.40 -12.38
C VAL A 47 -9.42 14.54 -11.49
N ASP A 48 -9.40 15.77 -12.00
CA ASP A 48 -9.78 16.98 -11.26
C ASP A 48 -9.05 17.13 -9.90
N GLY A 49 -7.80 16.66 -9.83
CA GLY A 49 -6.94 16.74 -8.64
C GLY A 49 -7.17 15.65 -7.59
N VAL A 50 -8.10 14.72 -7.81
CA VAL A 50 -8.34 13.55 -6.94
C VAL A 50 -8.12 12.24 -7.69
N LEU A 51 -7.70 11.21 -6.98
CA LEU A 51 -7.54 9.87 -7.54
C LEU A 51 -8.91 9.21 -7.67
N GLY A 52 -9.32 9.04 -8.93
CA GLY A 52 -10.61 8.48 -9.31
C GLY A 52 -10.54 7.01 -9.75
N ASN A 53 -11.62 6.57 -10.38
CA ASN A 53 -11.66 5.28 -11.07
C ASN A 53 -11.07 5.40 -12.48
N THR A 54 -10.69 4.28 -13.07
CA THR A 54 -10.14 4.24 -14.43
C THR A 54 -11.06 4.82 -15.50
N ASN A 55 -10.48 5.39 -16.55
CA ASN A 55 -11.15 5.83 -17.78
C ASN A 55 -11.16 4.76 -18.90
N GLY A 56 -10.46 3.62 -18.71
CA GLY A 56 -10.39 2.49 -19.64
C GLY A 56 -9.72 2.74 -21.00
N ARG A 57 -8.91 3.81 -21.17
CA ARG A 57 -8.37 4.20 -22.49
C ARG A 57 -7.28 3.28 -23.05
N SER A 58 -6.63 2.48 -22.19
CA SER A 58 -5.61 1.50 -22.58
C SER A 58 -5.72 0.24 -21.70
N PRO A 59 -5.12 -0.90 -22.09
CA PRO A 59 -5.12 -2.11 -21.26
C PRO A 59 -4.55 -1.87 -19.85
N LEU A 60 -3.50 -1.05 -19.72
CA LEU A 60 -2.90 -0.69 -18.43
C LEU A 60 -3.78 0.27 -17.62
N GLU A 61 -4.58 1.08 -18.30
CA GLU A 61 -5.56 1.95 -17.66
C GLU A 61 -6.78 1.16 -17.20
N SER A 62 -7.19 0.11 -17.91
CA SER A 62 -8.40 -0.66 -17.59
C SER A 62 -8.44 -1.19 -16.16
N ALA A 63 -9.65 -1.38 -15.61
CA ALA A 63 -9.83 -1.95 -14.28
C ALA A 63 -9.17 -3.33 -14.16
N ALA A 64 -9.28 -4.15 -15.21
CA ALA A 64 -8.61 -5.45 -15.29
C ALA A 64 -7.08 -5.30 -15.25
N GLY A 65 -6.51 -4.34 -15.98
CA GLY A 65 -5.07 -4.08 -15.99
C GLY A 65 -4.53 -3.60 -14.65
N ILE A 66 -5.24 -2.67 -14.01
CA ILE A 66 -4.90 -2.16 -12.67
C ILE A 66 -4.89 -3.33 -11.67
N VAL A 67 -5.98 -4.09 -11.58
CA VAL A 67 -6.11 -5.20 -10.64
C VAL A 67 -5.08 -6.29 -10.92
N THR A 68 -4.87 -6.65 -12.20
CA THR A 68 -3.89 -7.67 -12.58
C THR A 68 -2.47 -7.28 -12.18
N ARG A 69 -2.11 -6.00 -12.36
CA ARG A 69 -0.79 -5.49 -12.03
C ARG A 69 -0.57 -5.42 -10.52
N ASP A 70 -1.54 -4.92 -9.78
CA ASP A 70 -1.46 -4.80 -8.32
C ASP A 70 -1.40 -6.19 -7.68
N TYR A 71 -2.21 -7.15 -8.18
CA TYR A 71 -2.11 -8.57 -7.82
C TYR A 71 -0.71 -9.13 -8.08
N TRP A 72 -0.17 -8.93 -9.29
CA TRP A 72 1.17 -9.41 -9.65
C TRP A 72 2.27 -8.78 -8.80
N ASP A 73 2.18 -7.48 -8.52
CA ASP A 73 3.12 -6.74 -7.69
C ASP A 73 3.09 -7.21 -6.23
N VAL A 74 1.91 -7.43 -5.65
CA VAL A 74 1.76 -8.08 -4.33
C VAL A 74 2.34 -9.50 -4.35
N HIS A 75 2.17 -10.24 -5.44
CA HIS A 75 2.64 -11.63 -5.52
C HIS A 75 4.16 -11.79 -5.60
N ARG A 76 4.87 -10.72 -5.97
CA ARG A 76 6.32 -10.72 -6.17
C ARG A 76 7.09 -9.86 -5.15
N CYS A 77 6.41 -9.25 -4.18
CA CYS A 77 7.07 -8.58 -3.07
C CYS A 77 7.43 -9.58 -1.96
N ASP A 78 8.42 -9.21 -1.16
CA ASP A 78 8.86 -9.96 0.01
C ASP A 78 8.10 -9.50 1.27
N VAL A 79 7.69 -8.22 1.32
CA VAL A 79 6.88 -7.62 2.40
C VAL A 79 5.82 -6.70 1.82
N LEU A 80 4.63 -6.68 2.44
CA LEU A 80 3.58 -5.69 2.19
C LEU A 80 3.61 -4.63 3.29
N LEU A 81 3.97 -3.38 2.96
CA LEU A 81 3.83 -2.24 3.87
C LEU A 81 2.50 -1.54 3.59
N VAL A 82 1.64 -1.46 4.60
CA VAL A 82 0.32 -0.86 4.50
C VAL A 82 0.26 0.39 5.36
N ASN A 83 0.01 1.55 4.75
CA ASN A 83 -0.21 2.80 5.47
C ASN A 83 -1.71 3.15 5.52
N PHE A 84 -2.31 3.06 6.70
CA PHE A 84 -3.69 3.48 6.98
C PHE A 84 -3.81 4.73 7.84
N LEU A 85 -2.70 5.43 8.14
CA LEU A 85 -2.75 6.66 8.91
C LEU A 85 -3.71 7.66 8.28
N ASN A 86 -4.57 8.25 9.11
CA ASN A 86 -5.60 9.22 8.76
C ASN A 86 -6.64 8.73 7.74
N ALA A 87 -6.77 7.41 7.52
CA ALA A 87 -7.75 6.86 6.57
C ALA A 87 -9.19 7.21 6.98
N LYS A 88 -9.90 7.93 6.10
CA LYS A 88 -11.28 8.41 6.35
C LYS A 88 -12.35 7.47 5.79
N ILE A 89 -11.98 6.65 4.82
CA ILE A 89 -12.85 5.68 4.15
C ILE A 89 -12.13 4.34 4.06
N VAL A 90 -12.92 3.27 3.96
CA VAL A 90 -12.37 1.92 3.75
C VAL A 90 -11.68 1.87 2.38
N SER A 91 -10.39 1.54 2.38
CA SER A 91 -9.61 1.31 1.17
C SER A 91 -9.85 -0.12 0.67
N ILE A 92 -10.88 -0.29 -0.15
CA ILE A 92 -11.27 -1.62 -0.69
C ILE A 92 -10.07 -2.28 -1.39
N GLY A 93 -9.32 -1.53 -2.22
CA GLY A 93 -8.14 -2.05 -2.90
C GLY A 93 -7.10 -2.60 -1.92
N SER A 94 -6.79 -1.84 -0.87
CA SER A 94 -5.84 -2.28 0.17
C SER A 94 -6.31 -3.53 0.92
N CYS A 95 -7.60 -3.68 1.17
CA CYS A 95 -8.14 -4.91 1.76
C CYS A 95 -7.91 -6.14 0.86
N PHE A 96 -8.04 -6.00 -0.46
CA PHE A 96 -7.71 -7.07 -1.41
C PHE A 96 -6.21 -7.38 -1.42
N GLU A 97 -5.36 -6.35 -1.44
CA GLU A 97 -3.90 -6.50 -1.41
C GLU A 97 -3.44 -7.24 -0.15
N ILE A 98 -4.02 -6.91 1.01
CA ILE A 98 -3.78 -7.61 2.28
C ILE A 98 -4.22 -9.08 2.20
N ALA A 99 -5.41 -9.35 1.67
CA ALA A 99 -5.91 -10.72 1.53
C ALA A 99 -5.00 -11.58 0.62
N TRP A 100 -4.53 -11.02 -0.49
CA TRP A 100 -3.60 -11.68 -1.40
C TRP A 100 -2.23 -11.96 -0.74
N ALA A 101 -1.68 -10.98 -0.02
CA ALA A 101 -0.43 -11.15 0.71
C ALA A 101 -0.57 -12.23 1.80
N TYR A 102 -1.64 -12.18 2.59
CA TYR A 102 -1.93 -13.16 3.64
C TYR A 102 -2.05 -14.59 3.08
N GLN A 103 -2.76 -14.75 1.96
CA GLN A 103 -2.91 -16.04 1.29
C GLN A 103 -1.55 -16.63 0.86
N ARG A 104 -0.61 -15.77 0.44
CA ARG A 104 0.76 -16.15 0.04
C ARG A 104 1.75 -16.26 1.19
N ARG A 105 1.31 -15.97 2.44
CA ARG A 105 2.18 -15.89 3.62
C ARG A 105 3.29 -14.83 3.48
N ILE A 106 3.02 -13.77 2.73
CA ILE A 106 3.88 -12.59 2.69
C ILE A 106 3.68 -11.82 3.99
N PRO A 107 4.75 -11.46 4.74
CA PRO A 107 4.65 -10.59 5.91
C PRO A 107 3.97 -9.25 5.58
N ILE A 108 3.07 -8.82 6.46
CA ILE A 108 2.30 -7.58 6.31
C ILE A 108 2.59 -6.67 7.49
N VAL A 109 3.17 -5.50 7.23
CA VAL A 109 3.43 -4.46 8.24
C VAL A 109 2.36 -3.38 8.09
N ILE A 110 1.54 -3.19 9.14
CA ILE A 110 0.48 -2.18 9.19
C ILE A 110 0.97 -0.95 9.93
N VAL A 111 0.76 0.22 9.34
CA VAL A 111 0.93 1.53 9.97
C VAL A 111 -0.43 2.15 10.16
N MET A 112 -0.85 2.30 11.42
CA MET A 112 -2.20 2.75 11.77
C MET A 112 -2.22 3.35 13.17
N GLU A 113 -3.14 4.27 13.43
CA GLU A 113 -3.38 4.79 14.78
C GLU A 113 -3.67 3.64 15.77
N GLU A 114 -3.39 3.89 17.05
CA GLU A 114 -3.62 2.89 18.10
C GLU A 114 -5.10 2.48 18.18
N HIS A 115 -6.01 3.45 18.06
CA HIS A 115 -7.46 3.24 18.12
C HIS A 115 -8.22 4.18 17.19
N GLY A 116 -9.45 3.79 16.81
CA GLY A 116 -10.41 4.65 16.11
C GLY A 116 -10.20 4.76 14.60
N ASN A 117 -9.26 4.03 14.03
CA ASN A 117 -9.12 3.92 12.57
C ASN A 117 -10.26 3.06 12.00
N ILE A 118 -10.75 3.41 10.81
CA ILE A 118 -11.81 2.66 10.13
C ILE A 118 -11.41 1.23 9.72
N HIS A 119 -10.10 0.96 9.63
CA HIS A 119 -9.53 -0.36 9.36
C HIS A 119 -9.17 -1.13 10.63
N ASP A 120 -9.50 -0.61 11.82
CA ASP A 120 -9.35 -1.31 13.11
C ASP A 120 -10.37 -2.45 13.18
N ASN A 121 -9.98 -3.59 12.61
CA ASN A 121 -10.86 -4.72 12.34
C ASN A 121 -10.09 -6.04 12.45
N CYS A 122 -10.76 -7.08 12.96
CA CYS A 122 -10.16 -8.39 13.19
C CYS A 122 -9.52 -9.02 11.96
N PHE A 123 -10.03 -8.77 10.74
CA PHE A 123 -9.40 -9.28 9.52
C PHE A 123 -8.03 -8.66 9.29
N ILE A 124 -7.88 -7.34 9.52
CA ILE A 124 -6.62 -6.63 9.35
C ILE A 124 -5.63 -7.06 10.45
N ASP A 125 -6.09 -7.11 11.69
CA ASP A 125 -5.25 -7.51 12.83
C ASP A 125 -4.70 -8.93 12.65
N ILE A 126 -5.56 -9.91 12.34
CA ILE A 126 -5.14 -11.30 12.14
C ILE A 126 -4.23 -11.45 10.92
N CYS A 127 -4.50 -10.74 9.82
CA CYS A 127 -3.66 -10.84 8.62
C CYS A 127 -2.25 -10.28 8.85
N SER A 128 -2.10 -9.23 9.67
CA SER A 128 -0.79 -8.63 9.98
C SER A 128 0.13 -9.54 10.81
N GLY A 129 -0.42 -10.57 11.46
CA GLY A 129 0.35 -11.42 12.38
C GLY A 129 0.91 -10.67 13.60
N GLY A 130 0.41 -9.45 13.87
CA GLY A 130 0.86 -8.60 14.97
C GLY A 130 1.89 -7.53 14.59
N PHE A 131 2.33 -7.46 13.33
CA PHE A 131 3.21 -6.38 12.86
C PHE A 131 2.42 -5.09 12.61
N ARG A 132 2.05 -4.40 13.70
CA ARG A 132 1.35 -3.11 13.68
C ARG A 132 2.16 -2.07 14.44
N VAL A 133 2.36 -0.91 13.81
CA VAL A 133 3.07 0.25 14.37
C VAL A 133 2.29 1.54 14.09
N THR A 134 2.63 2.62 14.79
CA THR A 134 1.90 3.89 14.71
C THR A 134 2.60 4.96 13.87
N THR A 135 3.82 4.68 13.37
CA THR A 135 4.58 5.61 12.53
C THR A 135 5.24 4.89 11.35
N LEU A 136 5.45 5.62 10.25
CA LEU A 136 6.17 5.11 9.08
C LEU A 136 7.63 4.79 9.41
N ASP A 137 8.28 5.57 10.27
CA ASP A 137 9.67 5.33 10.68
C ASP A 137 9.83 3.99 11.41
N ALA A 138 8.94 3.69 12.37
CA ALA A 138 8.94 2.41 13.06
C ALA A 138 8.67 1.23 12.10
N ALA A 139 7.88 1.46 11.05
CA ALA A 139 7.61 0.46 10.02
C ALA A 139 8.85 0.19 9.17
N ILE A 140 9.59 1.23 8.79
CA ILE A 140 10.84 1.13 8.03
C ILE A 140 11.89 0.38 8.87
N GLU A 141 12.07 0.74 10.14
CA GLU A 141 12.98 0.04 11.06
C GLU A 141 12.60 -1.44 11.21
N LEU A 142 11.31 -1.76 11.32
CA LEU A 142 10.86 -3.14 11.39
C LEU A 142 11.18 -3.93 10.11
N ILE A 143 10.96 -3.31 8.95
CA ILE A 143 11.22 -3.91 7.63
C ILE A 143 12.71 -4.12 7.41
N GLU A 144 13.56 -3.15 7.77
CA GLU A 144 15.02 -3.28 7.70
C GLU A 144 15.51 -4.49 8.51
N ARG A 145 14.96 -4.71 9.70
CA ARG A 145 15.29 -5.88 10.52
C ARG A 145 14.79 -7.22 9.96
N MET A 146 13.91 -7.20 8.96
CA MET A 146 13.45 -8.39 8.23
C MET A 146 14.30 -8.71 6.99
N SER A 147 15.09 -7.75 6.50
CA SER A 147 15.92 -7.89 5.28
C SER A 147 17.23 -8.63 5.54
#